data_AF-A0A7V2JXT6-F1
#
_entry.id   AF-A0A7V2JXT6-F1
#
_cell.length_a   1.000
_cell.length_b   1.000
_cell.length_c   1.000
_cell.angle_alpha   90.00
_cell.angle_beta   90.00
_cell.angle_gamma   90.00
#
_symmetry.space_group_name_H-M   'P 1'
#
loop_
_entity.id
_entity.type
_entity.pdbx_description
1 polymer ?
#
loop_
_entity_poly.entity_id
_entity_poly.type
_entity_poly.pdbx_seq_one_letter_code
_entity_poly.pdbx_strand_id
1 'polypeptide(L)'
;MMADLTAQARESRLAFWAALLRGAPVDPHEIDREILPLVIDSSQQERVAFILLRAAAAIGQSGSEATVRTLRIAIVYWFSNTSVSPGGDVEREVDLSALQLRDIIGLGLTWREAALAFGVNPRDYSAYQRLLRKLRDECARQWEALFGEPMEQVMEGMSVGRD
;
A
#
# COMPACT_ATOMS: atom_id res chain seq x y z
N MET A 1 13.11 21.63 6.38
CA MET A 1 11.86 21.47 7.14
C MET A 1 10.89 20.52 6.44
N MET A 2 10.55 20.67 5.15
CA MET A 2 9.67 19.72 4.43
C MET A 2 10.18 18.26 4.36
N ALA A 3 11.50 18.05 4.22
CA ALA A 3 12.07 16.70 4.18
C ALA A 3 11.84 15.90 5.48
N ASP A 4 11.73 16.60 6.61
CA ASP A 4 11.52 16.03 7.95
C ASP A 4 10.05 15.57 8.10
N LEU A 5 9.11 16.39 7.66
CA LEU A 5 7.67 16.06 7.66
C LEU A 5 7.35 14.86 6.76
N THR A 6 7.97 14.76 5.59
CA THR A 6 7.80 13.61 4.69
C THR A 6 8.33 12.32 5.31
N ALA A 7 9.50 12.38 5.97
CA ALA A 7 10.07 11.23 6.66
C ALA A 7 9.17 10.78 7.82
N GLN A 8 8.68 11.74 8.62
CA GLN A 8 7.74 11.50 9.71
C GLN A 8 6.41 10.90 9.23
N ALA A 9 5.86 11.41 8.12
CA ALA A 9 4.64 10.87 7.52
C ALA A 9 4.85 9.42 7.05
N ARG A 10 6.00 9.12 6.44
CA ARG A 10 6.36 7.75 6.03
C ARG A 10 6.45 6.80 7.21
N GLU A 11 7.13 7.20 8.28
CA GLU A 11 7.26 6.39 9.50
C GLU A 11 5.89 6.15 10.14
N SER A 12 5.06 7.19 10.26
CA SER A 12 3.70 7.08 10.80
C SER A 12 2.84 6.11 9.98
N ARG A 13 2.90 6.18 8.63
CA ARG A 13 2.20 5.23 7.76
C ARG A 13 2.62 3.78 7.98
N LEU A 14 3.91 3.51 8.25
CA LEU A 14 4.39 2.14 8.47
C LEU A 14 3.73 1.47 9.69
N ALA A 15 3.48 2.23 10.75
CA ALA A 15 2.79 1.72 11.93
C ALA A 15 1.36 1.24 11.59
N PHE A 16 0.61 2.04 10.83
CA PHE A 16 -0.73 1.67 10.39
C PHE A 16 -0.74 0.52 9.39
N TRP A 17 0.20 0.48 8.44
CA TRP A 17 0.35 -0.66 7.53
C TRP A 17 0.64 -1.96 8.28
N ALA A 18 1.51 -1.91 9.29
CA ALA A 18 1.80 -3.07 10.14
C ALA A 18 0.58 -3.52 10.96
N ALA A 19 -0.26 -2.59 11.43
CA ALA A 19 -1.51 -2.93 12.09
C ALA A 19 -2.49 -3.62 11.13
N LEU A 20 -2.72 -3.05 9.94
CA LEU A 20 -3.57 -3.64 8.90
C LEU A 20 -3.08 -5.04 8.48
N LEU A 21 -1.77 -5.21 8.31
CA LEU A 21 -1.17 -6.50 7.96
C LEU A 21 -1.44 -7.58 9.00
N ARG A 22 -1.42 -7.22 10.29
CA ARG A 22 -1.75 -8.12 11.40
C ARG A 22 -3.26 -8.37 11.54
N GLY A 23 -4.09 -7.67 10.76
CA GLY A 23 -5.54 -7.72 10.89
C GLY A 23 -6.05 -6.98 12.12
N ALA A 24 -5.24 -6.09 12.70
CA ALA A 24 -5.70 -5.22 13.77
C ALA A 24 -6.62 -4.14 13.19
N PRO A 25 -7.68 -3.75 13.92
CA PRO A 25 -8.52 -2.63 13.50
C PRO A 25 -7.70 -1.35 13.48
N VAL A 26 -7.87 -0.55 12.42
CA VAL A 26 -7.25 0.78 12.27
C VAL A 26 -8.35 1.77 11.97
N ASP A 27 -8.42 2.86 12.74
CA ASP A 27 -9.41 3.93 12.55
C ASP A 27 -8.94 4.94 11.51
N PRO A 28 -9.70 5.15 10.40
CA PRO A 28 -9.41 6.23 9.46
C PRO A 28 -9.28 7.60 10.12
N HIS A 29 -10.00 7.87 11.23
CA HIS A 29 -9.88 9.13 11.95
C HIS A 29 -8.59 9.25 12.77
N GLU A 30 -7.99 8.13 13.17
CA GLU A 30 -6.67 8.11 13.81
C GLU A 30 -5.58 8.47 12.78
N ILE A 31 -5.67 7.89 11.58
CA ILE A 31 -4.82 8.24 10.43
C ILE A 31 -4.96 9.74 10.10
N ASP A 32 -6.18 10.27 10.08
CA ASP A 32 -6.43 11.70 9.83
C ASP A 32 -5.73 12.57 10.88
N ARG A 33 -5.84 12.24 12.18
CA ARG A 33 -5.21 13.03 13.25
C ARG A 33 -3.68 13.03 13.16
N GLU A 34 -3.08 11.90 12.82
CA GLU A 34 -1.62 11.76 12.86
C GLU A 34 -0.93 12.20 11.56
N ILE A 35 -1.54 11.92 10.40
CA ILE A 35 -0.85 12.03 9.12
C ILE A 35 -1.35 13.21 8.29
N LEU A 36 -2.64 13.56 8.33
CA LEU A 36 -3.19 14.64 7.52
C LEU A 36 -2.42 15.97 7.70
N PRO A 37 -2.07 16.41 8.93
CA PRO A 37 -1.30 17.65 9.13
C PRO A 37 0.08 17.62 8.47
N LEU A 38 0.66 16.43 8.28
CA LEU A 38 1.99 16.25 7.69
C LEU A 38 1.95 16.25 6.16
N VAL A 39 0.82 15.85 5.55
CA VAL A 39 0.72 15.63 4.10
C VAL A 39 -0.21 16.59 3.37
N ILE A 40 -1.02 17.39 4.08
CA ILE A 40 -2.02 18.26 3.46
C ILE A 40 -1.41 19.22 2.43
N ASP A 41 -0.22 19.78 2.68
CA ASP A 41 0.51 20.67 1.77
C ASP A 41 1.69 19.98 1.07
N SER A 42 1.77 18.65 1.16
CA SER A 42 2.82 17.85 0.55
C SER A 42 2.58 17.60 -0.95
N SER A 43 3.51 16.88 -1.59
CA SER A 43 3.35 16.47 -2.97
C SER A 43 2.12 15.59 -3.17
N GLN A 44 1.60 15.61 -4.38
CA GLN A 44 0.48 14.78 -4.80
C GLN A 44 0.71 13.28 -4.51
N GLN A 45 1.94 12.80 -4.69
CA GLN A 45 2.32 11.42 -4.37
C GLN A 45 2.14 11.08 -2.88
N GLU A 46 2.52 11.99 -1.98
CA GLU A 46 2.37 11.80 -0.54
C GLU A 46 0.89 11.85 -0.11
N ARG A 47 0.09 12.73 -0.73
CA ARG A 47 -1.37 12.76 -0.55
C ARG A 47 -2.03 11.46 -1.03
N VAL A 48 -1.61 10.91 -2.18
CA VAL A 48 -2.09 9.62 -2.69
C VAL A 48 -1.74 8.48 -1.74
N ALA A 49 -0.50 8.45 -1.22
CA ALA A 49 -0.07 7.43 -0.26
C ALA A 49 -0.89 7.46 1.04
N PHE A 50 -1.22 8.66 1.51
CA PHE A 50 -2.13 8.87 2.64
C PHE A 50 -3.54 8.37 2.35
N ILE A 51 -4.14 8.76 1.23
CA ILE A 51 -5.49 8.32 0.83
C ILE A 51 -5.57 6.81 0.67
N LEU A 52 -4.55 6.17 0.08
CA LEU A 52 -4.50 4.72 -0.06
C LEU A 52 -4.53 4.01 1.30
N LEU A 53 -3.75 4.49 2.27
CA LEU A 53 -3.73 3.94 3.62
C LEU A 53 -5.11 4.10 4.30
N ARG A 54 -5.70 5.28 4.18
CA ARG A 54 -7.01 5.60 4.77
C ARG A 54 -8.15 4.77 4.15
N ALA A 55 -8.10 4.52 2.85
CA ALA A 55 -9.03 3.62 2.16
C ALA A 55 -8.85 2.15 2.60
N ALA A 56 -7.60 1.70 2.75
CA ALA A 56 -7.30 0.37 3.27
C ALA A 56 -7.83 0.19 4.71
N ALA A 57 -7.70 1.20 5.56
CA ALA A 57 -8.27 1.18 6.91
C ALA A 57 -9.81 1.10 6.90
N ALA A 58 -10.49 1.90 6.08
CA ALA A 58 -11.94 1.85 5.95
C ALA A 58 -12.44 0.46 5.49
N ILE A 59 -11.75 -0.16 4.52
CA ILE A 59 -12.04 -1.53 4.08
C ILE A 59 -11.71 -2.55 5.16
N GLY A 60 -10.63 -2.35 5.91
CA GLY A 60 -10.23 -3.19 7.04
C GLY A 60 -11.30 -3.25 8.14
N GLN A 61 -12.01 -2.15 8.37
CA GLN A 61 -13.08 -2.06 9.37
C GLN A 61 -14.44 -2.56 8.88
N SER A 62 -14.83 -2.20 7.66
CA SER A 62 -16.20 -2.42 7.15
C SER A 62 -16.32 -3.61 6.19
N GLY A 63 -15.19 -4.16 5.74
CA GLY A 63 -15.14 -5.27 4.81
C GLY A 63 -15.55 -6.59 5.44
N SER A 64 -16.02 -7.52 4.61
CA SER A 64 -16.19 -8.92 5.03
C SER A 64 -14.83 -9.53 5.42
N GLU A 65 -14.84 -10.58 6.25
CA GLU A 65 -13.61 -11.29 6.65
C GLU A 65 -12.77 -11.72 5.42
N ALA A 66 -13.43 -12.18 4.35
CA ALA A 66 -12.78 -12.50 3.09
C ALA A 66 -12.10 -11.27 2.46
N THR A 67 -12.76 -10.12 2.44
CA THR A 67 -12.20 -8.86 1.92
C THR A 67 -10.98 -8.42 2.75
N VAL A 68 -11.08 -8.47 4.07
CA VAL A 68 -9.99 -8.11 4.99
C VAL A 68 -8.80 -9.06 4.82
N ARG A 69 -9.05 -10.35 4.65
CA ARG A 69 -7.99 -11.33 4.35
C ARG A 69 -7.32 -11.03 3.01
N THR A 70 -8.09 -10.73 1.96
CA THR A 70 -7.55 -10.32 0.65
C THR A 70 -6.73 -9.04 0.79
N LEU A 71 -7.15 -8.07 1.60
CA LEU A 71 -6.38 -6.84 1.86
C LEU A 71 -5.02 -7.15 2.49
N ARG A 72 -4.96 -8.05 3.47
CA ARG A 72 -3.70 -8.47 4.10
C ARG A 72 -2.76 -9.14 3.09
N ILE A 73 -3.28 -10.00 2.22
CA ILE A 73 -2.51 -10.62 1.14
C ILE A 73 -1.97 -9.54 0.19
N ALA A 74 -2.81 -8.56 -0.19
CA ALA A 74 -2.42 -7.46 -1.06
C ALA A 74 -1.30 -6.60 -0.45
N ILE A 75 -1.37 -6.29 0.84
CA ILE A 75 -0.33 -5.56 1.57
C ILE A 75 1.00 -6.31 1.50
N VAL A 76 1.02 -7.61 1.83
CA VAL A 76 2.24 -8.44 1.71
C VAL A 76 2.78 -8.40 0.29
N TYR A 77 1.90 -8.62 -0.69
CA TYR A 77 2.26 -8.59 -2.11
C TYR A 77 2.90 -7.24 -2.52
N TRP A 78 2.34 -6.11 -2.11
CA TRP A 78 2.88 -4.79 -2.44
C TRP A 78 4.24 -4.55 -1.78
N PHE A 79 4.37 -4.79 -0.47
CA PHE A 79 5.63 -4.57 0.26
C PHE A 79 6.75 -5.52 -0.19
N SER A 80 6.42 -6.69 -0.71
CA SER A 80 7.41 -7.60 -1.30
C SER A 80 7.90 -7.15 -2.69
N ASN A 81 7.17 -6.28 -3.39
CA ASN A 81 7.48 -5.87 -4.77
C ASN A 81 8.04 -4.43 -4.89
N THR A 82 8.19 -3.69 -3.78
CA THR A 82 8.72 -2.31 -3.81
C THR A 82 10.21 -2.19 -4.16
N SER A 83 10.92 -3.30 -4.40
CA SER A 83 12.35 -3.33 -4.72
C SER A 83 12.68 -3.69 -6.18
N VAL A 84 11.69 -4.04 -7.01
CA VAL A 84 11.93 -4.45 -8.40
C VAL A 84 11.88 -3.24 -9.32
N SER A 85 12.97 -2.47 -9.36
CA SER A 85 13.24 -1.60 -10.51
C SER A 85 13.55 -2.48 -11.74
N PRO A 86 12.95 -2.23 -12.92
CA PRO A 86 13.30 -2.96 -14.13
C PRO A 86 14.62 -2.39 -14.67
N GLY A 87 15.75 -2.93 -14.23
CA GLY A 87 17.06 -2.58 -14.78
C GLY A 87 18.21 -3.19 -14.00
N GLY A 88 18.77 -4.28 -14.51
CA GLY A 88 20.08 -4.81 -14.08
C GLY A 88 20.11 -6.33 -13.93
N ASP A 89 20.65 -7.01 -14.95
CA ASP A 89 21.14 -8.39 -14.91
C ASP A 89 22.09 -8.65 -13.73
N VAL A 90 22.13 -9.89 -13.24
CA VAL A 90 23.29 -10.81 -13.29
C VAL A 90 23.07 -11.95 -12.27
N GLU A 91 23.14 -13.18 -12.78
CA GLU A 91 23.25 -14.43 -12.03
C GLU A 91 24.38 -14.38 -10.99
N ARG A 92 24.07 -14.67 -9.72
CA ARG A 92 25.04 -15.20 -8.74
C ARG A 92 24.40 -16.30 -7.91
N GLU A 93 25.03 -17.46 -7.94
CA GLU A 93 24.85 -18.54 -6.98
C GLU A 93 25.43 -18.06 -5.64
N VAL A 94 24.64 -18.08 -4.55
CA VAL A 94 25.03 -17.47 -3.26
C VAL A 94 24.96 -18.48 -2.10
N ASP A 95 26.06 -18.50 -1.34
CA ASP A 95 26.24 -19.15 -0.05
C ASP A 95 25.24 -18.63 1.00
N LEU A 96 24.39 -19.53 1.47
CA LEU A 96 23.18 -19.26 2.25
C LEU A 96 23.41 -18.94 3.73
N SER A 97 24.66 -18.96 4.21
CA SER A 97 24.98 -18.77 5.63
C SER A 97 25.58 -17.40 5.98
N ALA A 98 25.95 -16.60 4.98
CA ALA A 98 26.63 -15.30 5.14
C ALA A 98 25.80 -14.07 4.76
N LEU A 99 24.53 -14.25 4.32
CA LEU A 99 23.66 -13.15 3.95
C LEU A 99 22.94 -12.58 5.18
N GLN A 100 23.36 -11.36 5.55
CA GLN A 100 22.63 -10.49 6.45
C GLN A 100 21.15 -10.44 6.01
N LEU A 101 20.20 -10.62 6.94
CA LEU A 101 18.72 -10.61 6.77
C LEU A 101 18.11 -9.48 5.89
N ARG A 102 18.94 -8.53 5.46
CA ARG A 102 18.66 -7.24 4.86
C ARG A 102 18.15 -7.28 3.41
N ASP A 103 18.52 -8.28 2.63
CA ASP A 103 18.14 -8.37 1.20
C ASP A 103 16.89 -9.25 0.98
N ILE A 104 16.30 -9.79 2.06
CA ILE A 104 15.34 -10.90 2.02
C ILE A 104 13.86 -10.48 2.06
N ILE A 105 13.48 -9.31 2.57
CA ILE A 105 12.03 -8.99 2.71
C ILE A 105 11.44 -8.33 1.45
N GLY A 106 12.28 -7.94 0.49
CA GLY A 106 11.88 -7.69 -0.91
C GLY A 106 11.65 -9.00 -1.66
N LEU A 107 10.75 -9.84 -1.15
CA LEU A 107 10.58 -11.24 -1.56
C LEU A 107 10.14 -11.42 -3.03
N GLY A 108 9.74 -10.35 -3.73
CA GLY A 108 9.20 -10.45 -5.09
C GLY A 108 7.99 -11.39 -5.18
N LEU A 109 7.25 -11.54 -4.06
CA LEU A 109 6.18 -12.52 -3.98
C LEU A 109 5.20 -12.26 -5.11
N THR A 110 4.94 -13.30 -5.89
CA THR A 110 3.79 -13.36 -6.76
C THR A 110 2.53 -13.38 -5.91
N TRP A 111 1.40 -12.95 -6.50
CA TRP A 111 0.09 -13.10 -5.87
C TRP A 111 -0.15 -14.53 -5.35
N ARG A 112 0.31 -15.53 -6.11
CA ARG A 112 0.19 -16.94 -5.73
C ARG A 112 0.89 -17.24 -4.40
N GLU A 113 2.12 -16.78 -4.22
CA GLU A 113 2.89 -17.03 -2.99
C GLU A 113 2.29 -16.27 -1.81
N ALA A 114 1.90 -15.02 -2.02
CA ALA A 114 1.21 -14.24 -1.01
C ALA A 114 -0.11 -14.90 -0.60
N ALA A 115 -0.93 -15.39 -1.54
CA ALA A 115 -2.19 -16.06 -1.23
C ALA A 115 -1.99 -17.40 -0.49
N LEU A 116 -0.97 -18.17 -0.86
CA LEU A 116 -0.62 -19.44 -0.21
C LEU A 116 -0.21 -19.24 1.25
N ALA A 117 0.52 -18.17 1.57
CA ALA A 117 0.90 -17.84 2.95
C ALA A 117 -0.30 -17.61 3.88
N PHE A 118 -1.47 -17.30 3.31
CA PHE A 118 -2.73 -17.10 4.04
C PHE A 118 -3.73 -18.25 3.87
N GLY A 119 -3.30 -19.39 3.28
CA GLY A 119 -4.16 -20.56 3.06
C GLY A 119 -5.30 -20.32 2.06
N VAL A 120 -5.17 -19.33 1.18
CA VAL A 120 -6.19 -18.98 0.17
C VAL A 120 -5.85 -19.64 -1.17
N ASN A 121 -6.87 -19.97 -1.97
CA ASN A 121 -6.67 -20.49 -3.31
C ASN A 121 -5.90 -19.45 -4.17
N PRO A 122 -4.65 -19.72 -4.58
CA PRO A 122 -3.84 -18.75 -5.31
C PRO A 122 -4.36 -18.46 -6.73
N ARG A 123 -5.27 -19.28 -7.25
CA ARG A 123 -5.92 -19.05 -8.54
C ARG A 123 -7.10 -18.08 -8.46
N ASP A 124 -7.56 -17.70 -7.27
CA ASP A 124 -8.62 -16.71 -7.10
C ASP A 124 -8.07 -15.28 -7.19
N TYR A 125 -7.64 -14.91 -8.39
CA TYR A 125 -7.25 -13.53 -8.71
C TYR A 125 -8.46 -12.59 -8.76
N SER A 126 -9.67 -13.14 -8.87
CA SER A 126 -10.91 -12.36 -8.93
C SER A 126 -11.19 -11.64 -7.60
N ALA A 127 -10.83 -12.25 -6.48
CA ALA A 127 -10.90 -11.61 -5.16
C ALA A 127 -9.99 -10.38 -5.08
N TYR A 128 -8.76 -10.51 -5.57
CA TYR A 128 -7.81 -9.39 -5.66
C TYR A 128 -8.35 -8.26 -6.54
N GLN A 129 -8.88 -8.57 -7.73
CA GLN A 129 -9.47 -7.55 -8.60
C GLN A 129 -10.71 -6.87 -8.02
N ARG A 130 -11.54 -7.60 -7.25
CA ARG A 130 -12.65 -7.00 -6.50
C ARG A 130 -12.13 -6.06 -5.41
N LEU A 131 -11.08 -6.44 -4.70
CA LEU A 131 -10.44 -5.58 -3.70
C LEU A 131 -9.88 -4.32 -4.34
N LEU A 132 -9.14 -4.43 -5.46
CA LEU A 132 -8.58 -3.27 -6.14
C LEU A 132 -9.64 -2.28 -6.61
N ARG A 133 -10.77 -2.78 -7.13
CA ARG A 133 -11.92 -1.92 -7.48
C ARG A 133 -12.47 -1.19 -6.25
N LYS A 134 -12.72 -1.92 -5.16
CA LYS A 134 -13.18 -1.31 -3.90
C LYS A 134 -12.21 -0.26 -3.37
N LEU A 135 -10.90 -0.54 -3.39
CA LEU A 135 -9.86 0.39 -2.98
C LEU A 135 -9.87 1.64 -3.84
N ARG A 136 -9.96 1.50 -5.17
CA ARG A 136 -10.01 2.64 -6.09
C ARG A 136 -11.24 3.50 -5.82
N ASP A 137 -12.42 2.90 -5.72
CA ASP A 137 -13.68 3.61 -5.52
C ASP A 137 -13.67 4.32 -4.14
N GLU A 138 -13.11 3.68 -3.12
CA GLU A 138 -12.93 4.26 -1.78
C GLU A 138 -11.90 5.39 -1.77
N CYS A 139 -10.75 5.23 -2.45
CA CYS A 139 -9.76 6.29 -2.61
C CYS A 139 -10.37 7.52 -3.29
N ALA A 140 -11.13 7.34 -4.38
CA ALA A 140 -11.77 8.44 -5.09
C ALA A 140 -12.75 9.20 -4.19
N ARG A 141 -13.61 8.47 -3.47
CA ARG A 141 -14.56 9.04 -2.50
C ARG A 141 -13.87 9.84 -1.40
N GLN A 142 -12.78 9.30 -0.85
CA GLN A 142 -12.04 9.96 0.22
C GLN A 142 -11.23 11.17 -0.27
N TRP A 143 -10.66 11.09 -1.47
CA TRP A 143 -9.94 12.18 -2.11
C TRP A 143 -10.87 13.38 -2.33
N GLU A 144 -12.02 13.16 -2.97
CA GLU A 144 -13.02 14.21 -3.20
C GLU A 144 -13.51 14.84 -1.88
N ALA A 145 -13.76 14.02 -0.86
CA ALA A 145 -14.20 14.50 0.45
C ALA A 145 -13.17 15.39 1.17
N LEU A 146 -11.87 15.18 0.95
CA LEU A 146 -10.80 15.91 1.64
C LEU A 146 -10.23 17.07 0.83
N PHE A 147 -10.16 16.94 -0.49
CA PHE A 147 -9.50 17.91 -1.36
C PHE A 147 -10.48 18.65 -2.29
N GLY A 148 -11.74 18.23 -2.37
CA GLY A 148 -12.79 18.93 -3.11
C GLY A 148 -12.71 18.82 -4.65
N GLU A 149 -11.85 17.95 -5.17
CA GLU A 149 -11.66 17.70 -6.60
C GLU A 149 -11.70 16.19 -6.91
N PRO A 150 -12.05 15.75 -8.13
CA PRO A 150 -12.07 14.34 -8.47
C PRO A 150 -10.66 13.76 -8.66
N MET A 151 -10.46 12.52 -8.19
CA MET A 151 -9.15 11.84 -8.22
C MET A 151 -8.67 11.54 -9.65
N GLU A 152 -9.59 11.39 -10.62
CA GLU A 152 -9.25 11.10 -12.01
C GLU A 152 -8.41 12.23 -12.64
N GLN A 153 -8.77 13.50 -12.38
CA GLN A 153 -8.05 14.67 -12.90
C GLN A 153 -6.62 14.75 -12.36
N VAL A 154 -6.45 14.30 -11.13
CA VAL A 154 -5.18 14.21 -10.40
C VAL A 154 -4.31 13.09 -11.00
N MET A 155 -4.87 11.90 -11.23
CA MET A 155 -4.11 10.77 -11.80
C MET A 155 -3.72 10.96 -13.27
N GLU A 156 -4.53 11.66 -14.07
CA GLU A 156 -4.17 12.06 -15.43
C GLU A 156 -2.96 13.00 -15.44
N GLY A 157 -2.90 13.96 -14.51
CA GLY A 157 -1.74 14.86 -14.34
C GLY A 157 -0.42 14.14 -13.99
N MET A 158 -0.47 13.00 -13.31
CA MET A 158 0.73 12.19 -13.01
C MET A 158 1.23 11.36 -14.20
N SER A 159 0.37 11.09 -15.19
CA SER A 159 0.74 10.30 -16.39
C SER A 159 1.32 11.16 -17.53
N VAL A 160 1.26 12.50 -17.43
CA VAL A 160 1.78 13.45 -18.44
C VAL A 160 3.25 13.84 -18.19
N GLY A 161 3.92 13.21 -17.22
CA GLY A 161 5.38 13.16 -17.11
C GLY A 161 5.94 11.91 -17.76
N ARG A 162 5.79 11.77 -19.08
CA ARG A 162 6.63 10.84 -19.86
C ARG A 162 7.73 11.68 -20.52
N ASP A 163 8.95 11.43 -20.06
CA ASP A 163 10.17 11.73 -20.82
C ASP A 163 10.09 11.16 -22.24
#